data_AF-A0A2M7SW01-F1
#
_entry.id   AF-A0A2M7SW01-F1
#
_cell.length_a   1.000
_cell.length_b   1.000
_cell.length_c   1.000
_cell.angle_alpha   90.00
_cell.angle_beta   90.00
_cell.angle_gamma   90.00
#
_symmetry.space_group_name_H-M   'P 1'
#
loop_
_entity.id
_entity.type
_entity.pdbx_description
1 polymer ?
#
loop_
_entity_poly.entity_id
_entity_poly.type
_entity_poly.pdbx_seq_one_letter_code
_entity_poly.pdbx_strand_id
1 'polypeptide(L)'
;MRRPIVIANWKMYGSLSDAIVLATGIRDGIENFSGVEIILCPPAIWLTEVAGIIHKRIDQLALGAQNIHYLSEGEFTGEISATMVCDVARYAIVGHSERRKNFGETASIVARKAAAALDAGLSPIVCVGEQKKSEDSVQKVVDELKELLSDVRKSEYRDIVVAYEPVWAVGANEPATPEYSARVIVKLREIVSA
;
A
#
# COMPACT_ATOMS: atom_id res chain seq x y z
N MET A 1 -3.00 -17.03 -13.25
CA MET A 1 -3.02 -16.75 -11.78
C MET A 1 -2.31 -15.42 -11.54
N ARG A 2 -2.75 -14.61 -10.58
CA ARG A 2 -2.03 -13.38 -10.20
C ARG A 2 -0.75 -13.74 -9.44
N ARG A 3 0.35 -13.03 -9.70
CA ARG A 3 1.60 -13.17 -8.93
C ARG A 3 1.33 -12.75 -7.47
N PRO A 4 1.64 -13.59 -6.47
CA PRO A 4 1.58 -13.18 -5.07
C PRO A 4 2.45 -11.95 -4.81
N ILE A 5 1.97 -11.06 -3.94
CA ILE A 5 2.65 -9.85 -3.53
C ILE A 5 2.82 -9.88 -2.00
N VAL A 6 4.02 -9.57 -1.52
CA VAL A 6 4.32 -9.35 -0.10
C VAL A 6 4.70 -7.89 0.09
N ILE A 7 3.94 -7.15 0.89
CA ILE A 7 4.18 -5.74 1.17
C ILE A 7 4.82 -5.63 2.55
N ALA A 8 6.07 -5.19 2.60
CA ALA A 8 6.79 -4.90 3.83
C ALA A 8 6.67 -3.41 4.16
N ASN A 9 5.58 -3.03 4.84
CA ASN A 9 5.42 -1.68 5.38
C ASN A 9 6.25 -1.51 6.65
N TRP A 10 7.36 -0.77 6.56
CA TRP A 10 8.28 -0.56 7.69
C TRP A 10 7.76 0.43 8.72
N LYS A 11 6.67 1.15 8.40
CA LYS A 11 6.10 2.23 9.22
C LYS A 11 7.17 3.24 9.64
N MET A 12 7.01 3.87 10.81
CA MET A 12 7.93 4.87 11.36
C MET A 12 8.99 4.22 12.28
N TYR A 13 9.70 3.20 11.76
CA TYR A 13 10.76 2.49 12.49
C TYR A 13 12.10 2.54 11.77
N GLY A 14 13.17 2.44 12.57
CA GLY A 14 14.54 2.27 12.10
C GLY A 14 15.30 3.56 11.80
N SER A 15 16.60 3.51 12.05
CA SER A 15 17.58 4.49 11.56
C SER A 15 17.97 4.22 10.11
N LEU A 16 18.75 5.12 9.51
CA LEU A 16 19.36 4.89 8.19
C LEU A 16 20.17 3.60 8.17
N SER A 17 20.97 3.33 9.21
CA SER A 17 21.76 2.10 9.31
C SER A 17 20.89 0.85 9.34
N ASP A 18 19.77 0.89 10.08
CA ASP A 18 18.82 -0.22 10.12
C ASP A 18 18.18 -0.45 8.75
N ALA A 19 17.81 0.62 8.05
CA ALA A 19 17.28 0.56 6.70
C ALA A 19 18.27 -0.07 5.71
N ILE A 20 19.55 0.31 5.79
CA ILE A 20 20.62 -0.25 4.94
C ILE A 20 20.81 -1.74 5.20
N VAL A 21 20.92 -2.12 6.49
CA VAL A 21 21.11 -3.52 6.90
C VAL A 21 19.93 -4.38 6.46
N LEU A 22 18.70 -3.91 6.71
CA LEU A 22 17.49 -4.66 6.36
C LEU A 22 17.31 -4.80 4.85
N ALA A 23 17.49 -3.70 4.08
CA ALA A 23 17.38 -3.75 2.63
C ALA A 23 18.43 -4.69 2.01
N THR A 24 19.67 -4.64 2.50
CA THR A 24 20.76 -5.51 2.04
C THR A 24 20.45 -6.98 2.35
N GLY A 25 20.04 -7.28 3.59
CA GLY A 25 19.69 -8.63 3.98
C GLY A 25 18.52 -9.21 3.19
N ILE A 26 17.49 -8.41 2.90
CA ILE A 26 16.38 -8.82 2.05
C ILE A 26 16.87 -9.08 0.63
N ARG A 27 17.60 -8.15 0.02
CA ARG A 27 18.15 -8.29 -1.35
C ARG A 27 18.93 -9.59 -1.51
N ASP A 28 19.87 -9.85 -0.60
CA ASP A 28 20.76 -11.01 -0.67
C ASP A 28 20.00 -12.32 -0.36
N GLY A 29 19.03 -12.26 0.57
CA GLY A 29 18.24 -13.42 0.98
C GLY A 29 17.26 -13.94 -0.07
N ILE A 30 16.90 -13.12 -1.06
CA ILE A 30 15.90 -13.49 -2.08
C ILE A 30 16.49 -13.81 -3.45
N GLU A 31 17.82 -13.78 -3.62
CA GLU A 31 18.47 -14.03 -4.93
C GLU A 31 18.02 -15.34 -5.59
N ASN A 32 17.71 -16.36 -4.78
CA ASN A 32 17.27 -17.68 -5.23
C ASN A 32 15.76 -17.92 -5.06
N PHE A 33 15.00 -16.91 -4.64
CA PHE A 33 13.55 -17.00 -4.53
C PHE A 33 12.91 -16.59 -5.86
N SER A 34 11.75 -17.13 -6.21
CA SER A 34 10.99 -16.68 -7.39
C SER A 34 9.49 -16.89 -7.19
N GLY A 35 8.69 -16.25 -8.03
CA GLY A 35 7.23 -16.43 -8.02
C GLY A 35 6.46 -15.51 -7.06
N VAL A 36 7.12 -14.61 -6.34
CA VAL A 36 6.50 -13.58 -5.49
C VAL A 36 7.12 -12.23 -5.81
N GLU A 37 6.33 -11.16 -5.76
CA GLU A 37 6.82 -9.78 -5.80
C GLU A 37 6.86 -9.24 -4.37
N ILE A 38 7.99 -8.66 -3.96
CA ILE A 38 8.21 -8.08 -2.65
C ILE A 38 8.27 -6.57 -2.81
N ILE A 39 7.43 -5.85 -2.07
CA ILE A 39 7.38 -4.39 -2.09
C ILE A 39 7.88 -3.90 -0.75
N LEU A 40 9.02 -3.20 -0.73
CA LEU A 40 9.54 -2.56 0.46
C LEU A 40 8.95 -1.15 0.56
N CYS A 41 8.34 -0.82 1.69
CA CYS A 41 7.84 0.54 1.94
C CYS A 41 8.56 1.15 3.14
N PRO A 42 9.78 1.69 2.96
CA PRO A 42 10.53 2.37 4.02
C PRO A 42 9.93 3.76 4.34
N PRO A 43 10.26 4.36 5.50
CA PRO A 43 10.08 5.80 5.70
C PRO A 43 10.63 6.59 4.50
N ALA A 44 9.94 7.65 4.10
CA ALA A 44 10.30 8.38 2.88
C ALA A 44 11.74 8.93 2.88
N ILE A 45 12.25 9.31 4.06
CA ILE A 45 13.63 9.76 4.26
C ILE A 45 14.68 8.69 3.89
N TRP A 46 14.31 7.40 3.87
CA TRP A 46 15.20 6.28 3.50
C TRP A 46 14.93 5.73 2.10
N LEU A 47 13.90 6.22 1.39
CA LEU A 47 13.44 5.64 0.13
C LEU A 47 14.54 5.62 -0.95
N THR A 48 15.26 6.73 -1.11
CA THR A 48 16.35 6.86 -2.08
C THR A 48 17.54 5.97 -1.74
N GLU A 49 17.91 5.86 -0.46
CA GLU A 49 19.01 4.98 -0.04
C GLU A 49 18.65 3.52 -0.31
N VAL A 50 17.45 3.10 0.08
CA VAL A 50 16.96 1.74 -0.16
C VAL A 50 16.87 1.46 -1.67
N ALA A 51 16.48 2.44 -2.49
CA ALA A 51 16.50 2.31 -3.96
C ALA A 51 17.91 2.03 -4.50
N GLY A 52 18.91 2.72 -3.96
CA GLY A 52 20.32 2.49 -4.27
C GLY A 52 20.80 1.08 -3.89
N ILE A 53 20.25 0.47 -2.84
CA ILE A 53 20.65 -0.87 -2.40
C ILE A 53 20.05 -1.96 -3.27
N ILE A 54 18.75 -1.90 -3.54
CA ILE A 54 18.03 -3.02 -4.16
C ILE A 54 18.33 -3.18 -5.65
N HIS A 55 18.77 -2.11 -6.34
CA HIS A 55 19.10 -2.02 -7.77
C HIS A 55 18.03 -2.59 -8.74
N LYS A 56 17.89 -2.01 -9.94
CA LYS A 56 16.91 -2.42 -10.96
C LYS A 56 17.11 -3.84 -11.55
N ARG A 57 18.02 -4.66 -11.01
CA ARG A 57 18.38 -5.99 -11.55
C ARG A 57 17.63 -7.15 -10.91
N ILE A 58 16.83 -6.91 -9.87
CA ILE A 58 16.02 -7.94 -9.22
C ILE A 58 14.54 -7.67 -9.54
N ASP A 59 14.00 -8.33 -10.55
CA ASP A 59 12.59 -8.22 -11.02
C ASP A 59 11.52 -8.61 -9.95
N GLN A 60 11.97 -8.93 -8.74
CA GLN A 60 11.13 -9.35 -7.63
C GLN A 60 11.05 -8.33 -6.52
N LEU A 61 11.91 -7.31 -6.52
CA LEU A 61 11.87 -6.21 -5.56
C LEU A 61 11.34 -4.94 -6.20
N ALA A 62 10.35 -4.36 -5.55
CA ALA A 62 9.86 -3.04 -5.85
C ALA A 62 9.89 -2.18 -4.59
N LEU A 63 9.86 -0.85 -4.79
CA LEU A 63 9.67 0.11 -3.71
C LEU A 63 8.28 0.67 -3.73
N GLY A 64 7.76 0.95 -2.53
CA GLY A 64 6.55 1.71 -2.32
C GLY A 64 6.77 2.89 -1.38
N ALA A 65 6.14 4.03 -1.65
CA ALA A 65 6.00 5.08 -0.66
C ALA A 65 4.98 4.67 0.43
N GLN A 66 5.17 5.09 1.68
CA GLN A 66 4.21 4.83 2.77
C GLN A 66 2.99 5.77 2.74
N ASN A 67 3.11 6.90 2.04
CA ASN A 67 2.06 7.90 1.83
C ASN A 67 2.50 8.83 0.70
N ILE A 68 1.52 9.45 0.04
CA ILE A 68 1.72 10.55 -0.90
C ILE A 68 0.64 11.62 -0.68
N HIS A 69 0.88 12.83 -1.13
CA HIS A 69 -0.12 13.88 -1.28
C HIS A 69 -0.79 13.76 -2.66
N TYR A 70 -2.05 14.21 -2.77
CA TYR A 70 -2.84 14.09 -4.00
C TYR A 70 -2.59 15.21 -5.02
N LEU A 71 -1.90 16.29 -4.61
CA LEU A 71 -1.44 17.33 -5.53
C LEU A 71 -0.01 17.05 -5.95
N SER A 72 0.32 17.35 -7.22
CA SER A 72 1.65 17.19 -7.78
C SER A 72 2.68 18.14 -7.17
N GLU A 73 2.25 19.36 -6.82
CA GLU A 73 3.07 20.43 -6.23
C GLU A 73 2.19 21.49 -5.55
N GLY A 74 2.79 22.39 -4.76
CA GLY A 74 2.12 23.52 -4.12
C GLY A 74 2.68 23.86 -2.74
N GLU A 75 1.99 24.74 -2.02
CA GLU A 75 2.37 25.23 -0.69
C GLU A 75 2.06 24.22 0.43
N PHE A 76 2.61 23.01 0.32
CA PHE A 76 2.39 21.88 1.22
C PHE A 76 3.69 21.45 1.90
N THR A 77 4.30 22.35 2.66
CA THR A 77 5.59 22.11 3.34
C THR A 77 5.59 20.81 4.14
N GLY A 78 6.50 19.90 3.79
CA GLY A 78 6.66 18.60 4.45
C GLY A 78 5.87 17.46 3.80
N GLU A 79 4.97 17.74 2.86
CA GLU A 79 4.28 16.71 2.09
C GLU A 79 5.15 16.20 0.94
N ILE A 80 4.81 15.00 0.46
CA ILE A 80 5.53 14.29 -0.61
C ILE A 80 4.51 13.95 -1.70
N SER A 81 4.68 14.48 -2.91
CA SER A 81 3.75 14.21 -4.01
C SER A 81 4.06 12.89 -4.72
N ALA A 82 3.08 12.41 -5.51
CA ALA A 82 3.26 11.23 -6.35
C ALA A 82 4.40 11.42 -7.37
N THR A 83 4.54 12.62 -7.94
CA THR A 83 5.58 12.95 -8.92
C THR A 83 6.98 13.01 -8.32
N MET A 84 7.11 13.26 -7.01
CA MET A 84 8.41 13.18 -6.32
C MET A 84 8.88 11.74 -6.12
N VAL A 85 7.95 10.78 -5.98
CA VAL A 85 8.29 9.39 -5.65
C VAL A 85 8.31 8.45 -6.86
N CYS A 86 7.69 8.82 -7.99
CA CYS A 86 7.57 7.95 -9.17
C CYS A 86 8.90 7.53 -9.80
N ASP A 87 9.96 8.31 -9.61
CA ASP A 87 11.30 7.97 -10.12
C ASP A 87 12.02 6.90 -9.30
N VAL A 88 11.60 6.70 -8.04
CA VAL A 88 12.26 5.80 -7.08
C VAL A 88 11.38 4.64 -6.60
N ALA A 89 10.06 4.79 -6.69
CA ALA A 89 9.08 3.80 -6.26
C ALA A 89 8.11 3.45 -7.40
N ARG A 90 7.58 2.23 -7.35
CA ARG A 90 6.52 1.74 -8.25
C ARG A 90 5.14 1.78 -7.59
N TYR A 91 5.12 1.77 -6.26
CA TYR A 91 3.89 1.69 -5.47
C TYR A 91 3.75 2.89 -4.52
N ALA A 92 2.54 3.14 -4.06
CA ALA A 92 2.28 4.06 -2.96
C ALA A 92 1.15 3.54 -2.07
N ILE A 93 1.40 3.37 -0.78
CA ILE A 93 0.35 3.07 0.20
C ILE A 93 -0.52 4.30 0.39
N VAL A 94 -1.83 4.12 0.30
CA VAL A 94 -2.82 5.17 0.52
C VAL A 94 -3.95 4.65 1.41
N GLY A 95 -4.44 5.48 2.32
CA GLY A 95 -5.55 5.13 3.20
C GLY A 95 -5.25 4.08 4.26
N HIS A 96 -3.98 3.87 4.62
CA HIS A 96 -3.59 2.99 5.71
C HIS A 96 -4.36 3.34 6.98
N SER A 97 -4.80 2.34 7.74
CA SER A 97 -5.62 2.52 8.95
C SER A 97 -5.05 3.55 9.95
N GLU A 98 -3.74 3.58 10.14
CA GLU A 98 -3.05 4.57 11.00
C GLU A 98 -3.18 6.01 10.47
N ARG A 99 -3.19 6.21 9.14
CA ARG A 99 -3.36 7.54 8.53
C ARG A 99 -4.79 8.04 8.68
N ARG A 100 -5.76 7.16 8.45
CA ARG A 100 -7.18 7.46 8.64
C ARG A 100 -7.49 7.79 10.11
N LYS A 101 -6.91 7.03 11.04
CA LYS A 101 -7.13 7.22 12.49
C LYS A 101 -6.39 8.43 13.07
N ASN A 102 -5.10 8.55 12.81
CA ASN A 102 -4.23 9.51 13.52
C ASN A 102 -4.09 10.85 12.79
N PHE A 103 -4.32 10.87 11.47
CA PHE A 103 -4.10 12.05 10.63
C PHE A 103 -5.38 12.50 9.89
N GLY A 104 -6.52 11.87 10.17
CA GLY A 104 -7.83 12.29 9.66
C GLY A 104 -8.03 12.11 8.16
N GLU A 105 -7.32 11.16 7.53
CA GLU A 105 -7.55 10.86 6.11
C GLU A 105 -8.96 10.29 5.88
N THR A 106 -9.77 11.03 5.14
CA THR A 106 -11.13 10.65 4.74
C THR A 106 -11.11 9.81 3.47
N ALA A 107 -12.22 9.14 3.16
CA ALA A 107 -12.33 8.38 1.92
C ALA A 107 -12.07 9.23 0.66
N SER A 108 -12.56 10.47 0.65
CA SER A 108 -12.29 11.42 -0.44
C SER A 108 -10.80 11.78 -0.57
N ILE A 109 -10.07 11.96 0.54
CA ILE A 109 -8.62 12.20 0.49
C ILE A 109 -7.91 10.97 -0.11
N VAL A 110 -8.30 9.76 0.29
CA VAL A 110 -7.69 8.53 -0.22
C VAL A 110 -8.00 8.32 -1.70
N ALA A 111 -9.23 8.58 -2.15
CA ALA A 111 -9.62 8.49 -3.56
C ALA A 111 -8.76 9.40 -4.43
N ARG A 112 -8.57 10.67 -4.02
CA ARG A 112 -7.69 11.62 -4.71
C ARG A 112 -6.24 11.16 -4.74
N LYS A 113 -5.73 10.57 -3.66
CA LYS A 113 -4.37 10.02 -3.61
C LYS A 113 -4.21 8.80 -4.52
N ALA A 114 -5.19 7.92 -4.56
CA ALA A 114 -5.18 6.76 -5.45
C ALA A 114 -5.17 7.18 -6.93
N ALA A 115 -5.99 8.16 -7.30
CA ALA A 115 -5.99 8.75 -8.63
C ALA A 115 -4.62 9.42 -8.95
N ALA A 116 -4.11 10.25 -8.04
CA ALA A 116 -2.81 10.91 -8.22
C ALA A 116 -1.63 9.93 -8.36
N ALA A 117 -1.67 8.79 -7.68
CA ALA A 117 -0.69 7.72 -7.87
C ALA A 117 -0.73 7.19 -9.30
N LEU A 118 -1.92 6.83 -9.78
CA LEU A 118 -2.11 6.30 -11.15
C LEU A 118 -1.71 7.32 -12.22
N ASP A 119 -2.08 8.59 -12.05
CA ASP A 119 -1.70 9.69 -12.95
C ASP A 119 -0.18 9.88 -13.05
N ALA A 120 0.55 9.62 -11.95
CA ALA A 120 2.01 9.65 -11.90
C ALA A 120 2.67 8.32 -12.34
N GLY A 121 1.90 7.32 -12.77
CA GLY A 121 2.40 6.01 -13.20
C GLY A 121 2.75 5.04 -12.06
N LEU A 122 2.32 5.33 -10.83
CA LEU A 122 2.44 4.46 -9.66
C LEU A 122 1.22 3.53 -9.55
N SER A 123 1.43 2.35 -8.97
CA SER A 123 0.35 1.47 -8.52
C SER A 123 -0.05 1.79 -7.07
N PRO A 124 -1.24 2.34 -6.79
CA PRO A 124 -1.66 2.57 -5.43
C PRO A 124 -1.94 1.23 -4.71
N ILE A 125 -1.43 1.12 -3.49
CA ILE A 125 -1.79 0.11 -2.52
C ILE A 125 -2.89 0.73 -1.63
N VAL A 126 -4.14 0.50 -1.99
CA VAL A 126 -5.31 1.05 -1.29
C VAL A 126 -5.64 0.16 -0.10
N CYS A 127 -5.41 0.68 1.10
CA CYS A 127 -5.75 0.00 2.34
C CYS A 127 -7.25 0.17 2.66
N VAL A 128 -7.92 -0.94 3.00
CA VAL A 128 -9.36 -0.99 3.31
C VAL A 128 -9.60 -1.93 4.48
N GLY A 129 -10.59 -1.66 5.33
CA GLY A 129 -10.74 -2.46 6.54
C GLY A 129 -11.70 -1.90 7.58
N GLU A 130 -12.44 -2.81 8.21
CA GLU A 130 -13.41 -2.47 9.23
C GLU A 130 -12.80 -2.37 10.63
N GLN A 131 -13.23 -1.36 11.39
CA GLN A 131 -12.78 -1.10 12.76
C GLN A 131 -13.36 -2.10 13.79
N LYS A 132 -14.51 -2.70 13.47
CA LYS A 132 -15.21 -3.66 14.33
C LYS A 132 -15.79 -4.77 13.48
N LYS A 133 -15.66 -6.01 13.96
CA LYS A 133 -16.32 -7.18 13.38
C LYS A 133 -17.81 -7.16 13.69
N SER A 134 -18.64 -7.29 12.65
CA SER A 134 -20.10 -7.35 12.69
C SER A 134 -20.62 -8.25 11.56
N GLU A 135 -21.91 -8.59 11.58
CA GLU A 135 -22.54 -9.38 10.51
C GLU A 135 -22.39 -8.69 9.14
N ASP A 136 -22.50 -7.36 9.10
CA ASP A 136 -22.36 -6.56 7.87
C ASP A 136 -20.91 -6.20 7.51
N SER A 137 -19.90 -6.75 8.18
CA SER A 137 -18.49 -6.36 7.97
C SER A 137 -18.08 -6.46 6.50
N VAL A 138 -18.46 -7.54 5.83
CA VAL A 138 -18.11 -7.75 4.41
C VAL A 138 -18.68 -6.63 3.54
N GLN A 139 -19.94 -6.26 3.75
CA GLN A 139 -20.60 -5.22 2.97
C GLN A 139 -19.98 -3.84 3.24
N LYS A 140 -19.68 -3.54 4.51
CA LYS A 140 -19.02 -2.28 4.91
C LYS A 140 -17.66 -2.10 4.23
N VAL A 141 -16.82 -3.14 4.19
CA VAL A 141 -15.50 -3.06 3.53
C VAL A 141 -15.64 -2.91 2.02
N VAL A 142 -16.66 -3.55 1.42
CA VAL A 142 -16.98 -3.38 -0.01
C VAL A 142 -17.40 -1.95 -0.33
N ASP A 143 -18.29 -1.36 0.47
CA ASP A 143 -18.75 0.00 0.25
C ASP A 143 -17.64 1.02 0.51
N GLU A 144 -16.84 0.79 1.56
CA GLU A 144 -15.62 1.55 1.81
C GLU A 144 -14.69 1.52 0.58
N LEU A 145 -14.40 0.34 0.01
CA LEU A 145 -13.54 0.26 -1.18
C LEU A 145 -14.09 1.08 -2.37
N LYS A 146 -15.42 1.09 -2.59
CA LYS A 146 -16.01 1.91 -3.65
C LYS A 146 -15.80 3.40 -3.39
N GLU A 147 -15.94 3.84 -2.15
CA GLU A 147 -15.68 5.23 -1.77
C GLU A 147 -14.20 5.61 -1.95
N LEU A 148 -13.28 4.73 -1.52
CA LEU A 148 -11.83 4.92 -1.66
C LEU A 148 -11.36 4.91 -3.13
N LEU A 149 -12.18 4.43 -4.07
CA LEU A 149 -11.89 4.39 -5.50
C LEU A 149 -12.79 5.33 -6.31
N SER A 150 -13.54 6.23 -5.65
CA SER A 150 -14.54 7.08 -6.30
C SER A 150 -13.98 8.00 -7.39
N ASP A 151 -12.72 8.40 -7.28
CA ASP A 151 -12.00 9.22 -8.26
C ASP A 151 -11.17 8.39 -9.26
N VAL A 152 -11.20 7.06 -9.17
CA VAL A 152 -10.41 6.16 -10.04
C VAL A 152 -11.28 5.55 -11.13
N ARG A 153 -10.82 5.59 -12.39
CA ARG A 153 -11.59 4.99 -13.49
C ARG A 153 -11.50 3.47 -13.40
N LYS A 154 -12.62 2.78 -13.64
CA LYS A 154 -12.66 1.30 -13.66
C LYS A 154 -11.61 0.66 -14.57
N SER A 155 -11.28 1.31 -15.69
CA SER A 155 -10.23 0.85 -16.61
C SER A 155 -8.84 0.75 -15.98
N GLU A 156 -8.61 1.43 -14.86
CA GLU A 156 -7.33 1.49 -14.13
C GLU A 156 -7.29 0.53 -12.95
N TYR A 157 -8.39 -0.17 -12.62
CA TYR A 157 -8.46 -1.08 -11.47
C TYR A 157 -7.44 -2.22 -11.53
N ARG A 158 -7.01 -2.60 -12.74
CA ARG A 158 -5.96 -3.62 -12.95
C ARG A 158 -4.60 -3.20 -12.40
N ASP A 159 -4.37 -1.89 -12.24
CA ASP A 159 -3.11 -1.30 -11.81
C ASP A 159 -3.11 -0.97 -10.31
N ILE A 160 -4.18 -1.34 -9.60
CA ILE A 160 -4.38 -1.12 -8.15
C ILE A 160 -4.14 -2.40 -7.37
N VAL A 161 -3.47 -2.26 -6.23
CA VAL A 161 -3.39 -3.31 -5.20
C VAL A 161 -4.34 -2.94 -4.06
N VAL A 162 -5.26 -3.83 -3.71
CA VAL A 162 -6.12 -3.64 -2.53
C VAL A 162 -5.53 -4.43 -1.36
N ALA A 163 -5.15 -3.72 -0.30
CA ALA A 163 -4.66 -4.30 0.95
C ALA A 163 -5.80 -4.33 1.98
N TYR A 164 -6.36 -5.51 2.21
CA TYR A 164 -7.36 -5.70 3.26
C TYR A 164 -6.70 -5.79 4.63
N GLU A 165 -7.06 -4.89 5.53
CA GLU A 165 -6.60 -4.82 6.91
C GLU A 165 -7.78 -5.05 7.86
N PRO A 166 -7.94 -6.23 8.49
CA PRO A 166 -8.95 -6.40 9.54
C PRO A 166 -8.55 -5.56 10.76
N VAL A 167 -8.90 -4.28 10.79
CA VAL A 167 -8.33 -3.30 11.75
C VAL A 167 -8.60 -3.71 13.20
N TRP A 168 -9.75 -4.34 13.47
CA TRP A 168 -10.07 -4.91 14.78
C TRP A 168 -9.10 -6.00 15.27
N ALA A 169 -8.36 -6.63 14.37
CA ALA A 169 -7.40 -7.70 14.66
C ALA A 169 -5.93 -7.24 14.60
N VAL A 170 -5.65 -6.02 14.11
CA VAL A 170 -4.26 -5.52 13.99
C VAL A 170 -3.67 -5.27 15.37
N GLY A 171 -2.67 -6.07 15.75
CA GLY A 171 -2.05 -6.01 17.08
C GLY A 171 -2.93 -6.56 18.21
N ALA A 172 -4.02 -7.25 17.88
CA ALA A 172 -4.88 -7.91 18.85
C ALA A 172 -4.35 -9.32 19.21
N ASN A 173 -4.75 -9.83 20.38
CA ASN A 173 -4.45 -11.21 20.79
C ASN A 173 -5.18 -12.26 19.94
N GLU A 174 -6.27 -11.87 19.29
CA GLU A 174 -7.05 -12.74 18.41
C GLU A 174 -6.91 -12.28 16.95
N PRO A 175 -6.08 -12.95 16.14
CA PRO A 175 -5.94 -12.62 14.72
C PRO A 175 -7.19 -13.03 13.93
N ALA A 176 -7.45 -12.33 12.84
CA ALA A 176 -8.47 -12.75 11.88
C ALA A 176 -8.10 -14.12 11.26
N THR A 177 -9.07 -15.04 11.21
CA THR A 177 -8.82 -16.35 10.61
C THR A 177 -8.64 -16.24 9.08
N PRO A 178 -7.87 -17.15 8.45
CA PRO A 178 -7.73 -17.18 7.00
C PRO A 178 -9.07 -17.23 6.26
N GLU A 179 -10.06 -17.95 6.78
CA GLU A 179 -11.39 -18.09 6.19
C GLU A 179 -12.17 -16.77 6.24
N TYR A 180 -12.04 -16.01 7.33
CA TYR A 180 -12.64 -14.70 7.47
C TYR A 180 -12.06 -13.74 6.42
N SER A 181 -10.73 -13.64 6.36
CA SER A 181 -10.03 -12.78 5.41
C SER A 181 -10.32 -13.17 3.97
N ALA A 182 -10.33 -14.47 3.65
CA ALA A 182 -10.65 -14.96 2.31
C ALA A 182 -12.05 -14.55 1.86
N ARG A 183 -13.06 -14.64 2.76
CA ARG A 183 -14.44 -14.23 2.44
C ARG A 183 -14.51 -12.74 2.08
N VAL A 184 -13.82 -11.87 2.81
CA VAL A 184 -13.79 -10.43 2.51
C VAL A 184 -13.05 -10.17 1.20
N ILE A 185 -11.87 -10.77 1.02
CA ILE A 185 -11.04 -10.60 -0.19
C ILE A 185 -11.76 -11.04 -1.45
N VAL A 186 -12.54 -12.12 -1.42
CA VAL A 186 -13.36 -12.55 -2.56
C VAL A 186 -14.33 -11.45 -2.98
N LYS A 187 -15.01 -10.80 -2.02
CA LYS A 187 -15.94 -9.71 -2.31
C LYS A 187 -15.26 -8.44 -2.79
N LEU A 188 -14.09 -8.08 -2.25
CA LEU A 188 -13.31 -6.97 -2.78
C LEU A 188 -12.85 -7.23 -4.22
N ARG A 189 -12.50 -8.48 -4.54
CA ARG A 189 -12.09 -8.86 -5.90
C ARG A 189 -13.22 -8.72 -6.91
N GLU A 190 -14.48 -8.94 -6.53
CA GLU A 190 -15.65 -8.70 -7.39
C GLU A 190 -15.76 -7.22 -7.81
N ILE A 191 -15.32 -6.27 -6.96
CA ILE A 191 -15.36 -4.84 -7.26
C ILE A 191 -14.26 -4.42 -8.24
N VAL A 192 -13.03 -4.90 -8.03
CA VAL A 192 -11.86 -4.47 -8.84
C VAL A 192 -11.61 -5.35 -10.07
N SER A 193 -12.41 -6.39 -10.29
CA SER A 193 -12.33 -7.23 -11.49
C SER A 193 -13.50 -7.03 -12.45
N ALA A 194 -14.44 -6.14 -12.11
CA ALA A 194 -15.60 -5.76 -12.92
C ALA A 194 -15.36 -4.43 -13.63
#